data_AF-A0A9E2U824-F1
#
_entry.id   AF-A0A9E2U824-F1
#
_cell.length_a   1.000
_cell.length_b   1.000
_cell.length_c   1.000
_cell.angle_alpha   90.00
_cell.angle_beta   90.00
_cell.angle_gamma   90.00
#
_symmetry.space_group_name_H-M   'P 1'
#
loop_
_entity.id
_entity.type
_entity.pdbx_description
1 polymer ?
#
loop_
_entity_poly.entity_id
_entity_poly.type
_entity_poly.pdbx_seq_one_letter_code
_entity_poly.pdbx_strand_id
1 'polypeptide(L)'
;VGVFGGKGAMVRLDPGSNPPATALAEIYNVPQPGFGPRGADIDSKGVVWVSLGSGHLGSFDRRKCKGPLNGPNATGDQCPEGWTLYQYPGPGFAGIGDNSAEASYYTWVDQHNTLGLGNDVPISTGNENDALLALVDGKWVVLRVPYPLSFYAKGLDGRIDDASGGWKGRGVWTTSGDRTPWLKEGGKGTVPIAFHFQFRPNPLAD
;
A
#
# COMPACT_ATOMS: atom_id res chain seq x y z
N VAL A 1 2.21 -6.40 -25.78
CA VAL A 1 2.08 -5.87 -24.40
C VAL A 1 2.71 -6.88 -23.47
N GLY A 2 3.91 -6.63 -22.94
CA GLY A 2 4.64 -7.69 -22.21
C GLY A 2 6.03 -7.29 -21.73
N VAL A 3 6.14 -6.17 -20.99
CA VAL A 3 7.41 -5.81 -20.34
C VAL A 3 7.52 -6.44 -18.94
N PHE A 4 6.42 -6.99 -18.39
CA PHE A 4 6.39 -7.82 -17.18
C PHE A 4 5.40 -8.99 -17.41
N GLY A 5 5.80 -9.99 -18.19
CA GLY A 5 4.92 -11.04 -18.74
C GLY A 5 4.52 -12.18 -17.80
N GLY A 6 4.55 -11.98 -16.47
CA GLY A 6 4.22 -13.02 -15.48
C GLY A 6 3.01 -12.65 -14.62
N LYS A 7 2.35 -13.65 -14.03
CA LYS A 7 1.36 -13.43 -12.97
C LYS A 7 2.10 -12.83 -11.77
N GLY A 8 1.70 -11.63 -11.36
CA GLY A 8 2.29 -10.97 -10.20
C GLY A 8 2.09 -11.82 -8.95
N ALA A 9 3.08 -11.84 -8.06
CA ALA A 9 3.07 -12.71 -6.88
C ALA A 9 3.79 -12.07 -5.70
N MET A 10 3.43 -12.50 -4.49
CA MET A 10 4.26 -12.35 -3.30
C MET A 10 5.18 -13.55 -3.16
N VAL A 11 6.43 -13.31 -2.77
CA VAL A 11 7.39 -14.38 -2.50
C VAL A 11 7.80 -14.28 -1.04
N ARG A 12 7.49 -15.32 -0.26
CA ARG A 12 7.99 -15.47 1.10
C ARG A 12 9.29 -16.27 1.04
N LEU A 13 10.35 -15.69 1.58
CA LEU A 13 11.60 -16.41 1.82
C LEU A 13 11.62 -16.93 3.26
N ASP A 14 11.83 -18.24 3.41
CA ASP A 14 12.13 -18.90 4.67
C ASP A 14 13.61 -19.24 4.70
N PRO A 15 14.46 -18.51 5.44
CA PRO A 15 15.89 -18.76 5.43
C PRO A 15 16.27 -20.14 6.02
N GLY A 16 15.44 -20.72 6.90
CA GLY A 16 15.84 -21.90 7.67
C GLY A 16 17.09 -21.65 8.55
N SER A 17 17.73 -22.73 9.02
CA SER A 17 18.88 -22.64 9.93
C SER A 17 20.23 -22.44 9.21
N ASN A 18 20.32 -22.77 7.92
CA ASN A 18 21.52 -22.55 7.09
C ASN A 18 21.09 -21.97 5.72
N PRO A 19 20.83 -20.65 5.64
CA PRO A 19 20.19 -20.03 4.48
C PRO A 19 20.79 -20.36 3.11
N PRO A 20 22.13 -20.46 2.94
CA PRO A 20 22.71 -20.88 1.67
C PRO A 20 22.29 -22.27 1.17
N ALA A 21 21.85 -23.17 2.05
CA ALA A 21 21.55 -24.57 1.72
C ALA A 21 20.09 -24.97 1.97
N THR A 22 19.41 -24.31 2.92
CA THR A 22 18.08 -24.73 3.39
C THR A 22 16.97 -23.74 3.08
N ALA A 23 17.28 -22.59 2.45
CA ALA A 23 16.26 -21.57 2.22
C ALA A 23 15.17 -22.09 1.28
N LEU A 24 13.91 -21.85 1.67
CA LEU A 24 12.73 -22.14 0.85
C LEU A 24 12.10 -20.83 0.39
N ALA A 25 11.71 -20.79 -0.88
CA ALA A 25 10.90 -19.71 -1.42
C ALA A 25 9.49 -20.24 -1.68
N GLU A 26 8.50 -19.58 -1.10
CA GLU A 26 7.09 -19.84 -1.36
C GLU A 26 6.56 -18.70 -2.23
N ILE A 27 5.93 -19.06 -3.35
CA ILE A 27 5.28 -18.08 -4.23
C ILE A 27 3.77 -18.12 -4.01
N TYR A 28 3.14 -16.94 -4.01
CA TYR A 28 1.70 -16.75 -3.89
C TYR A 28 1.25 -15.76 -4.95
N ASN A 29 0.65 -16.27 -6.01
CA ASN A 29 0.20 -15.46 -7.12
C ASN A 29 -1.02 -14.62 -6.69
N VAL A 30 -1.05 -13.36 -7.14
CA VAL A 30 -2.22 -12.49 -6.99
C VAL A 30 -3.37 -13.10 -7.82
N PRO A 31 -4.53 -13.41 -7.21
CA PRO A 31 -5.67 -13.93 -7.93
C PRO A 31 -6.35 -12.83 -8.74
N GLN A 32 -7.06 -13.22 -9.81
CA GLN A 32 -7.95 -12.31 -10.51
C GLN A 32 -9.05 -11.79 -9.57
N PRO A 33 -9.55 -10.54 -9.75
CA PRO A 33 -9.18 -9.56 -10.78
C PRO A 33 -7.87 -8.80 -10.51
N GLY A 34 -7.15 -9.13 -9.44
CA GLY A 34 -5.88 -8.49 -9.08
C GLY A 34 -4.76 -8.75 -10.10
N PHE A 35 -3.95 -7.73 -10.37
CA PHE A 35 -2.71 -7.87 -11.15
C PHE A 35 -1.74 -6.70 -10.88
N GLY A 36 -0.50 -6.86 -11.35
CA GLY A 36 0.52 -5.80 -11.33
C GLY A 36 0.86 -5.32 -9.91
N PRO A 37 1.30 -6.21 -9.00
CA PRO A 37 1.76 -5.80 -7.68
C PRO A 37 2.89 -4.77 -7.79
N ARG A 38 2.82 -3.76 -6.92
CA ARG A 38 3.79 -2.66 -6.83
C ARG A 38 4.50 -2.75 -5.49
N GLY A 39 4.55 -1.65 -4.74
CA GLY A 39 5.06 -1.62 -3.39
C GLY A 39 4.11 -2.30 -2.40
N ALA A 40 4.71 -2.93 -1.40
CA ALA A 40 4.02 -3.65 -0.35
C ALA A 40 4.73 -3.43 0.99
N ASP A 41 3.99 -3.71 2.06
CA ASP A 41 4.49 -3.73 3.42
C ASP A 41 3.72 -4.79 4.24
N ILE A 42 4.17 -5.07 5.46
CA ILE A 42 3.64 -6.13 6.30
C ILE A 42 3.11 -5.54 7.62
N ASP A 43 1.95 -6.02 8.08
CA ASP A 43 1.43 -5.63 9.38
C ASP A 43 2.09 -6.38 10.54
N SER A 44 1.82 -5.97 11.79
CA SER A 44 2.39 -6.62 12.98
C SER A 44 1.93 -8.08 13.17
N LYS A 45 0.94 -8.54 12.41
CA LYS A 45 0.36 -9.89 12.44
C LYS A 45 0.86 -10.77 11.29
N GLY A 46 1.74 -10.24 10.43
CA GLY A 46 2.31 -10.95 9.29
C GLY A 46 1.42 -10.98 8.04
N VAL A 47 0.38 -10.13 7.96
CA VAL A 47 -0.42 -9.96 6.74
C VAL A 47 0.30 -8.97 5.83
N VAL A 48 0.49 -9.37 4.58
CA VAL A 48 1.12 -8.51 3.57
C VAL A 48 0.05 -7.67 2.90
N TRP A 49 0.30 -6.37 2.77
CA TRP A 49 -0.56 -5.42 2.10
C TRP A 49 0.16 -4.85 0.87
N VAL A 50 -0.50 -4.86 -0.29
CA VAL A 50 0.15 -4.56 -1.58
C VAL A 50 -0.73 -3.74 -2.50
N SER A 51 -0.15 -2.68 -3.07
CA SER A 51 -0.75 -1.91 -4.16
C SER A 51 -0.79 -2.73 -5.45
N LEU A 52 -1.96 -2.86 -6.07
CA LEU A 52 -2.15 -3.58 -7.33
C LEU A 52 -2.51 -2.61 -8.46
N GLY A 53 -1.91 -2.83 -9.64
CA GLY A 53 -2.23 -2.10 -10.87
C GLY A 53 -3.65 -2.34 -11.40
N SER A 54 -4.38 -3.30 -10.85
CA SER A 54 -5.82 -3.49 -11.07
C SER A 54 -6.69 -2.44 -10.36
N GLY A 55 -6.10 -1.47 -9.66
CA GLY A 55 -6.85 -0.49 -8.87
C GLY A 55 -7.38 -1.05 -7.55
N HIS A 56 -6.64 -1.98 -6.95
CA HIS A 56 -6.97 -2.59 -5.66
C HIS A 56 -5.82 -2.49 -4.68
N LEU A 57 -6.15 -2.42 -3.39
CA LEU A 57 -5.27 -2.83 -2.31
C LEU A 57 -5.50 -4.33 -2.06
N GLY A 58 -4.47 -5.14 -2.20
CA GLY A 58 -4.52 -6.56 -1.84
C GLY A 58 -4.01 -6.77 -0.41
N SER A 59 -4.68 -7.61 0.36
CA SER A 59 -4.13 -8.19 1.59
C SER A 59 -3.90 -9.69 1.39
N PHE A 60 -2.77 -10.20 1.85
CA PHE A 60 -2.45 -11.63 1.83
C PHE A 60 -2.09 -12.14 3.22
N ASP A 61 -2.90 -13.07 3.73
CA ASP A 61 -2.70 -13.74 5.02
C ASP A 61 -2.38 -15.22 4.81
N ARG A 62 -1.09 -15.56 4.92
CA ARG A 62 -0.58 -16.94 4.78
C ARG A 62 -1.23 -17.92 5.76
N ARG A 63 -1.71 -17.47 6.92
CA ARG A 63 -2.31 -18.34 7.94
C ARG A 63 -3.65 -18.93 7.49
N LYS A 64 -4.28 -18.34 6.47
CA LYS A 64 -5.54 -18.83 5.89
C LYS A 64 -5.32 -19.96 4.89
N CYS A 65 -4.08 -20.18 4.42
CA CYS A 65 -3.76 -21.19 3.43
C CYS A 65 -4.05 -22.61 3.93
N LYS A 66 -4.79 -23.38 3.13
CA LYS A 66 -5.21 -24.77 3.39
C LYS A 66 -4.46 -25.77 2.50
N GLY A 67 -3.96 -25.31 1.36
CA GLY A 67 -3.16 -26.13 0.43
C GLY A 67 -1.74 -26.41 0.93
N PRO A 68 -1.01 -27.31 0.25
CA PRO A 68 0.39 -27.57 0.56
C PRO A 68 1.24 -26.32 0.31
N LEU A 69 2.06 -25.91 1.28
CA LEU A 69 2.90 -24.71 1.21
C LEU A 69 4.28 -24.97 0.60
N ASN A 70 4.60 -26.24 0.33
CA ASN A 70 5.85 -26.67 -0.29
C ASN A 70 5.63 -27.91 -1.18
N GLY A 71 6.65 -28.26 -1.96
CA GLY A 71 6.61 -29.42 -2.86
C GLY A 71 5.99 -29.12 -4.23
N PRO A 72 5.81 -30.15 -5.07
CA PRO A 72 5.45 -30.00 -6.49
C PRO A 72 4.07 -29.37 -6.74
N ASN A 73 3.20 -29.37 -5.72
CA ASN A 73 1.85 -28.82 -5.80
C ASN A 73 1.75 -27.36 -5.32
N ALA A 74 2.82 -26.77 -4.78
CA ALA A 74 2.87 -25.38 -4.33
C ALA A 74 3.30 -24.45 -5.48
N THR A 75 2.42 -24.26 -6.47
CA THR A 75 2.74 -23.63 -7.77
C THR A 75 2.52 -22.12 -7.85
N GLY A 76 2.13 -21.48 -6.76
CA GLY A 76 1.70 -20.08 -6.66
C GLY A 76 0.20 -19.92 -6.43
N ASP A 77 -0.61 -20.82 -6.96
CA ASP A 77 -2.08 -20.74 -6.91
C ASP A 77 -2.70 -21.56 -5.76
N GLN A 78 -1.87 -22.12 -4.87
CA GLN A 78 -2.29 -23.02 -3.79
C GLN A 78 -3.02 -22.36 -2.62
N CYS A 79 -3.11 -21.02 -2.58
CA CYS A 79 -3.71 -20.29 -1.46
C CYS A 79 -4.55 -19.07 -1.92
N PRO A 80 -5.61 -19.28 -2.71
CA PRO A 80 -6.52 -18.19 -3.06
C PRO A 80 -7.25 -17.60 -1.83
N GLU A 81 -7.54 -18.41 -0.82
CA GLU A 81 -8.22 -18.02 0.42
C GLU A 81 -7.39 -17.10 1.33
N GLY A 82 -6.08 -17.00 1.09
CA GLY A 82 -5.20 -16.04 1.76
C GLY A 82 -5.43 -14.61 1.28
N TRP A 83 -5.98 -14.42 0.10
CA TRP A 83 -6.13 -13.11 -0.53
C TRP A 83 -7.47 -12.44 -0.20
N THR A 84 -7.43 -11.13 -0.07
CA THR A 84 -8.62 -10.26 -0.07
C THR A 84 -8.27 -8.99 -0.85
N LEU A 85 -9.16 -8.54 -1.73
CA LEU A 85 -8.94 -7.39 -2.58
C LEU A 85 -9.94 -6.28 -2.22
N TYR A 86 -9.43 -5.07 -2.03
CA TYR A 86 -10.20 -3.87 -1.73
C TYR A 86 -10.05 -2.90 -2.90
N GLN A 87 -11.11 -2.67 -3.66
CA GLN A 87 -11.08 -1.72 -4.77
C GLN A 87 -10.83 -0.30 -4.23
N TYR A 88 -9.87 0.42 -4.79
CA TYR A 88 -9.63 1.83 -4.44
C TYR A 88 -10.82 2.71 -4.82
N PRO A 89 -11.02 3.85 -4.13
CA PRO A 89 -12.03 4.82 -4.51
C PRO A 89 -11.73 5.40 -5.91
N GLY A 90 -12.80 5.78 -6.61
CA GLY A 90 -12.71 6.39 -7.94
C GLY A 90 -13.21 5.48 -9.07
N PRO A 91 -13.29 6.03 -10.30
CA PRO A 91 -13.80 5.30 -11.45
C PRO A 91 -12.79 4.27 -11.97
N GLY A 92 -13.31 3.23 -12.64
CA GLY A 92 -12.53 2.23 -13.36
C GLY A 92 -12.50 2.47 -14.88
N PHE A 93 -11.85 1.57 -15.62
CA PHE A 93 -11.88 1.60 -17.09
C PHE A 93 -13.02 0.71 -17.58
N ALA A 94 -13.67 1.10 -18.68
CA ALA A 94 -14.74 0.31 -19.26
C ALA A 94 -14.22 -1.06 -19.77
N GLY A 95 -15.01 -2.11 -19.55
CA GLY A 95 -14.79 -3.43 -20.16
C GLY A 95 -13.81 -4.36 -19.43
N ILE A 96 -13.27 -3.98 -18.28
CA ILE A 96 -12.33 -4.82 -17.49
C ILE A 96 -12.86 -5.30 -16.14
N GLY A 97 -14.17 -5.13 -15.90
CA GLY A 97 -14.85 -5.53 -14.67
C GLY A 97 -14.67 -4.53 -13.53
N ASP A 98 -14.80 -5.00 -12.30
CA ASP A 98 -14.62 -4.19 -11.08
C ASP A 98 -13.15 -3.78 -10.95
N ASN A 99 -12.87 -2.48 -11.11
CA ASN A 99 -11.53 -1.92 -11.04
C ASN A 99 -11.57 -0.43 -10.65
N SER A 100 -10.40 0.10 -10.32
CA SER A 100 -10.17 1.55 -10.23
C SER A 100 -9.04 1.95 -11.17
N ALA A 101 -9.11 3.16 -11.71
CA ALA A 101 -8.03 3.80 -12.47
C ALA A 101 -6.93 4.36 -11.55
N GLU A 102 -7.06 4.20 -10.23
CA GLU A 102 -6.03 4.60 -9.26
C GLU A 102 -4.65 4.01 -9.60
N ALA A 103 -3.64 4.88 -9.63
CA ALA A 103 -2.25 4.55 -9.92
C ALA A 103 -1.40 4.52 -8.65
N SER A 104 -1.79 3.66 -7.69
CA SER A 104 -1.04 3.54 -6.44
C SER A 104 0.37 2.94 -6.63
N TYR A 105 1.36 3.48 -5.93
CA TYR A 105 2.75 3.04 -6.08
C TYR A 105 3.26 2.17 -4.94
N TYR A 106 2.97 2.57 -3.70
CA TYR A 106 3.44 1.88 -2.51
C TYR A 106 2.33 1.83 -1.46
N THR A 107 2.27 0.72 -0.74
CA THR A 107 1.48 0.57 0.48
C THR A 107 2.43 0.44 1.64
N TRP A 108 2.20 1.24 2.68
CA TRP A 108 2.86 1.18 3.98
C TRP A 108 1.84 0.81 5.05
N VAL A 109 2.24 0.11 6.11
CA VAL A 109 1.33 -0.21 7.22
C VAL A 109 1.70 0.59 8.47
N ASP A 110 0.75 1.38 8.98
CA ASP A 110 0.90 2.10 10.24
C ASP A 110 0.75 1.15 11.44
N GLN A 111 1.79 0.37 11.71
CA GLN A 111 1.79 -0.61 12.81
C GLN A 111 1.62 0.05 14.19
N HIS A 112 2.00 1.32 14.32
CA HIS A 112 2.15 2.00 15.62
C HIS A 112 1.17 3.16 15.82
N ASN A 113 0.13 3.27 14.97
CA ASN A 113 -0.85 4.35 15.06
C ASN A 113 -0.20 5.75 15.10
N THR A 114 0.79 5.93 14.24
CA THR A 114 1.50 7.20 14.08
C THR A 114 0.60 8.28 13.49
N LEU A 115 -0.36 7.92 12.62
CA LEU A 115 -1.30 8.88 12.07
C LEU A 115 -2.49 9.18 13.00
N GLY A 116 -2.85 8.24 13.88
CA GLY A 116 -4.02 8.37 14.75
C GLY A 116 -5.28 7.64 14.25
N LEU A 117 -5.18 6.82 13.21
CA LEU A 117 -6.31 6.05 12.64
C LEU A 117 -6.43 4.62 13.17
N GLY A 118 -5.49 4.15 13.99
CA GLY A 118 -5.44 2.79 14.54
C GLY A 118 -4.08 2.11 14.31
N ASN A 119 -3.86 0.97 14.96
CA ASN A 119 -2.71 0.12 14.70
C ASN A 119 -2.97 -0.76 13.46
N ASP A 120 -1.92 -1.10 12.73
CA ASP A 120 -1.94 -1.95 11.53
C ASP A 120 -2.85 -1.39 10.42
N VAL A 121 -2.95 -0.06 10.27
CA VAL A 121 -3.73 0.55 9.20
C VAL A 121 -2.89 0.61 7.93
N PRO A 122 -3.23 -0.10 6.84
CA PRO A 122 -2.54 0.02 5.58
C PRO A 122 -2.92 1.35 4.90
N ILE A 123 -1.90 2.05 4.41
CA ILE A 123 -2.01 3.35 3.74
C ILE A 123 -1.29 3.27 2.39
N SER A 124 -2.04 3.46 1.31
CA SER A 124 -1.50 3.47 -0.05
C SER A 124 -1.28 4.89 -0.55
N THR A 125 -0.26 5.08 -1.39
CA THR A 125 -0.05 6.33 -2.12
C THR A 125 -1.04 6.43 -3.29
N GLY A 126 -2.16 7.14 -3.13
CA GLY A 126 -3.22 7.28 -4.12
C GLY A 126 -2.99 8.47 -5.05
N ASN A 127 -2.18 8.25 -6.09
CA ASN A 127 -1.70 9.31 -6.98
C ASN A 127 -2.80 9.95 -7.83
N GLU A 128 -3.77 9.17 -8.31
CA GLU A 128 -4.87 9.72 -9.13
C GLU A 128 -5.97 10.35 -8.26
N ASN A 129 -5.93 10.12 -6.94
CA ASN A 129 -6.76 10.81 -5.96
C ASN A 129 -6.07 12.04 -5.34
N ASP A 130 -4.81 12.34 -5.70
CA ASP A 130 -3.96 13.32 -5.00
C ASP A 130 -4.00 13.11 -3.47
N ALA A 131 -3.91 11.85 -3.01
CA ALA A 131 -4.17 11.51 -1.61
C ALA A 131 -3.28 10.40 -1.05
N LEU A 132 -3.25 10.31 0.27
CA LEU A 132 -2.97 9.05 0.96
C LEU A 132 -4.30 8.33 1.23
N LEU A 133 -4.35 7.03 0.95
CA LEU A 133 -5.57 6.21 1.05
C LEU A 133 -5.40 5.20 2.19
N ALA A 134 -5.98 5.50 3.35
CA ALA A 134 -5.97 4.60 4.51
C ALA A 134 -7.20 3.69 4.49
N LEU A 135 -7.02 2.39 4.71
CA LEU A 135 -8.14 1.45 4.86
C LEU A 135 -8.38 1.18 6.35
N VAL A 136 -9.44 1.77 6.90
CA VAL A 136 -9.82 1.64 8.32
C VAL A 136 -11.10 0.82 8.39
N ASP A 137 -11.06 -0.33 9.05
CA ASP A 137 -12.20 -1.25 9.19
C ASP A 137 -12.91 -1.57 7.87
N GLY A 138 -12.11 -1.77 6.81
CA GLY A 138 -12.60 -2.05 5.45
C GLY A 138 -13.20 -0.85 4.71
N LYS A 139 -13.07 0.37 5.24
CA LYS A 139 -13.54 1.62 4.63
C LYS A 139 -12.37 2.56 4.32
N TRP A 140 -12.49 3.26 3.20
CA TRP A 140 -11.48 4.22 2.78
C TRP A 140 -11.60 5.55 3.53
N VAL A 141 -10.48 5.98 4.12
CA VAL A 141 -10.25 7.35 4.56
C VAL A 141 -9.29 7.99 3.55
N VAL A 142 -9.79 8.99 2.82
CA VAL A 142 -9.05 9.68 1.75
C VAL A 142 -8.46 10.97 2.29
N LEU A 143 -7.14 11.00 2.45
CA LEU A 143 -6.38 12.15 2.97
C LEU A 143 -5.87 12.96 1.77
N ARG A 144 -6.75 13.75 1.17
CA ARG A 144 -6.48 14.50 -0.05
C ARG A 144 -5.61 15.73 0.21
N VAL A 145 -4.63 15.95 -0.65
CA VAL A 145 -3.85 17.19 -0.77
C VAL A 145 -4.50 18.04 -1.85
N PRO A 146 -5.18 19.15 -1.49
CA PRO A 146 -5.85 19.98 -2.49
C PRO A 146 -4.87 20.86 -3.27
N TYR A 147 -3.74 21.25 -2.66
CA TYR A 147 -2.74 22.13 -3.24
C TYR A 147 -1.32 21.82 -2.71
N PRO A 148 -0.27 22.01 -3.51
CA PRO A 148 -0.33 22.26 -4.96
C PRO A 148 -0.96 21.08 -5.71
N LEU A 149 -1.65 21.36 -6.81
CA LEU A 149 -2.22 20.36 -7.69
C LEU A 149 -1.11 19.41 -8.19
N SER A 150 -1.47 18.14 -8.38
CA SER A 150 -0.57 17.03 -8.68
C SER A 150 0.29 16.63 -7.47
N PHE A 151 -0.30 15.80 -6.61
CA PHE A 151 0.40 15.16 -5.49
C PHE A 151 0.73 13.71 -5.84
N TYR A 152 2.00 13.46 -6.17
CA TYR A 152 2.47 12.15 -6.60
C TYR A 152 3.38 11.50 -5.56
N ALA A 153 2.85 10.63 -4.71
CA ALA A 153 3.60 9.98 -3.64
C ALA A 153 4.15 8.60 -4.03
N LYS A 154 5.39 8.34 -3.62
CA LYS A 154 6.10 7.07 -3.87
C LYS A 154 6.40 6.26 -2.61
N GLY A 155 6.40 6.92 -1.46
CA GLY A 155 6.65 6.31 -0.17
C GLY A 155 6.17 7.25 0.92
N LEU A 156 6.01 6.71 2.12
CA LEU A 156 5.57 7.40 3.31
C LEU A 156 6.09 6.65 4.52
N ASP A 157 6.23 7.35 5.64
CA ASP A 157 6.58 6.74 6.92
C ASP A 157 5.99 7.55 8.07
N GLY A 158 5.77 6.87 9.19
CA GLY A 158 5.19 7.44 10.40
C GLY A 158 6.26 7.91 11.38
N ARG A 159 5.99 8.99 12.13
CA ARG A 159 6.84 9.42 13.23
C ARG A 159 6.00 9.88 14.42
N ILE A 160 6.41 9.46 15.61
CA ILE A 160 5.89 9.94 16.89
C ILE A 160 7.00 10.79 17.52
N ASP A 161 6.84 12.11 17.45
CA ASP A 161 7.76 13.11 18.00
C ASP A 161 7.56 13.28 19.52
N ASP A 162 6.32 13.19 19.98
CA ASP A 162 5.94 13.24 21.39
C ASP A 162 4.78 12.29 21.64
N ALA A 163 5.04 11.20 22.37
CA ALA A 163 4.03 10.21 22.71
C ALA A 163 2.90 10.78 23.59
N SER A 164 3.18 11.83 24.36
CA SER A 164 2.22 12.53 25.23
C SER A 164 1.50 13.70 24.54
N GLY A 165 2.02 14.16 23.39
CA GLY A 165 1.53 15.31 22.63
C GLY A 165 0.26 15.06 21.80
N GLY A 166 -0.45 13.95 22.05
CA GLY A 166 -1.67 13.59 21.34
C GLY A 166 -1.49 13.48 19.83
N TRP A 167 -2.40 14.11 19.07
CA TRP A 167 -2.36 14.15 17.61
C TRP A 167 -1.30 15.10 17.04
N LYS A 168 -0.86 16.09 17.83
CA LYS A 168 0.16 17.07 17.42
C LYS A 168 1.57 16.49 17.50
N GLY A 169 1.81 15.56 18.42
CA GLY A 169 3.09 14.88 18.63
C GLY A 169 3.34 13.71 17.69
N ARG A 170 2.50 13.51 16.67
CA ARG A 170 2.62 12.39 15.72
C ARG A 170 2.13 12.77 14.33
N GLY A 171 2.54 12.00 13.34
CA GLY A 171 2.03 12.14 11.98
C GLY A 171 2.76 11.25 10.99
N VAL A 172 2.31 11.33 9.75
CA VAL A 172 2.91 10.64 8.62
C VAL A 172 3.59 11.66 7.73
N TRP A 173 4.78 11.32 7.26
CA TRP A 173 5.55 12.10 6.32
C TRP A 173 5.61 11.39 4.97
N THR A 174 5.47 12.17 3.91
CA THR A 174 5.60 11.67 2.54
C THR A 174 6.14 12.78 1.65
N THR A 175 6.74 12.42 0.52
CA THR A 175 7.22 13.39 -0.46
C THR A 175 6.36 13.34 -1.71
N SER A 176 6.14 14.51 -2.34
CA SER A 176 5.83 14.55 -3.78
C SER A 176 7.05 14.05 -4.53
N GLY A 177 7.03 12.80 -4.96
CA GLY A 177 8.09 12.10 -5.69
C GLY A 177 8.07 12.37 -7.20
N ASP A 178 7.55 13.51 -7.63
CA ASP A 178 7.54 13.93 -9.02
C ASP A 178 8.98 14.07 -9.53
N ARG A 179 9.27 13.41 -10.66
CA ARG A 179 10.58 13.54 -11.32
C ARG A 179 10.76 14.88 -12.02
N THR A 180 9.65 15.59 -12.25
CA THR A 180 9.58 16.85 -12.97
C THR A 180 8.71 17.84 -12.19
N PRO A 181 9.14 18.31 -11.00
CA PRO A 181 8.35 19.18 -10.14
C PRO A 181 7.99 20.52 -10.79
N TRP A 182 8.65 20.92 -11.87
CA TRP A 182 8.29 22.12 -12.65
C TRP A 182 7.10 21.93 -13.61
N LEU A 183 6.56 20.72 -13.75
CA LEU A 183 5.36 20.44 -14.55
C LEU A 183 4.06 20.49 -13.72
N LYS A 184 4.15 20.65 -12.40
CA LYS A 184 3.00 20.88 -11.53
C LYS A 184 2.80 22.37 -11.24
N GLU A 185 1.78 22.66 -10.44
CA GLU A 185 1.52 24.02 -9.96
C GLU A 185 2.79 24.65 -9.33
N GLY A 186 3.03 25.93 -9.65
CA GLY A 186 4.25 26.67 -9.31
C GLY A 186 5.28 26.76 -10.46
N GLY A 187 5.29 25.81 -11.41
CA GLY A 187 6.08 25.90 -12.63
C GLY A 187 7.61 25.86 -12.45
N LYS A 188 8.34 26.52 -13.35
CA LYS A 188 9.83 26.52 -13.33
C LYS A 188 10.36 27.08 -12.01
N GLY A 189 11.18 26.29 -11.32
CA GLY A 189 11.75 26.64 -10.02
C GLY A 189 11.10 25.90 -8.85
N THR A 190 9.97 25.22 -9.06
CA THR A 190 9.38 24.33 -8.05
C THR A 190 10.36 23.22 -7.67
N VAL A 191 10.53 23.05 -6.35
CA VAL A 191 11.38 22.02 -5.73
C VAL A 191 10.51 20.87 -5.19
N PRO A 192 11.11 19.69 -4.88
CA PRO A 192 10.41 18.63 -4.18
C PRO A 192 9.80 19.12 -2.85
N ILE A 193 8.63 18.59 -2.50
CA ILE A 193 7.87 18.98 -1.30
C ILE A 193 7.73 17.78 -0.39
N ALA A 194 8.02 17.97 0.90
CA ALA A 194 7.64 17.05 1.96
C ALA A 194 6.31 17.49 2.57
N PHE A 195 5.39 16.56 2.72
CA PHE A 195 4.10 16.74 3.35
C PHE A 195 4.08 16.05 4.71
N HIS A 196 3.56 16.77 5.70
CA HIS A 196 3.27 16.24 7.03
C HIS A 196 1.76 16.11 7.19
N PHE A 197 1.29 14.89 7.34
CA PHE A 197 -0.10 14.58 7.61
C PHE A 197 -0.30 14.37 9.11
N GLN A 198 -1.21 15.14 9.69
CA GLN A 198 -1.67 14.95 11.06
C GLN A 198 -3.18 14.81 11.05
N PHE A 199 -3.70 13.85 11.82
CA PHE A 199 -5.12 13.58 11.90
C PHE A 199 -5.67 14.00 13.26
N ARG A 200 -6.54 14.99 13.28
CA ARG A 200 -7.22 15.41 14.52
C ARG A 200 -8.29 14.39 14.88
N PRO A 201 -8.41 13.97 16.16
CA PRO A 201 -9.43 13.02 16.58
C PRO A 201 -10.84 13.61 16.51
N ASN A 202 -10.97 14.94 16.57
CA ASN A 202 -12.23 15.66 16.36
C ASN A 202 -11.95 17.11 15.88
N PRO A 203 -12.96 17.82 15.35
CA PRO A 203 -12.78 19.18 14.83
C PRO A 203 -12.32 20.23 15.85
N LEU A 204 -12.58 20.00 17.14
CA LEU A 204 -12.25 20.90 18.26
C LEU A 204 -10.98 20.48 19.02
N ALA A 205 -10.22 19.52 18.50
CA ALA A 205 -9.01 19.05 19.15
C ALA A 205 -7.91 20.13 19.07
N ASP A 206 -7.46 20.56 20.25
CA ASP A 206 -6.29 21.42 20.47
C ASP A 206 -5.00 20.61 20.67
#